data_AF-W7KC59-F1
#
_entry.id   AF-W7KC59-F1
#
_cell.length_a   1.000
_cell.length_b   1.000
_cell.length_c   1.000
_cell.angle_alpha   90.00
_cell.angle_beta   90.00
_cell.angle_gamma   90.00
#
_symmetry.space_group_name_H-M   'P 1'
#
loop_
_entity.id
_entity.type
_entity.pdbx_description
1 polymer ?
#
loop_
_entity_poly.entity_id
_entity_poly.type
_entity_poly.pdbx_seq_one_letter_code
_entity_poly.pdbx_strand_id
1 'polypeptide(L)'
;MSNYDNDPEMKSVMQQFHDCTTQRFQEYDERLQEKRQICKDKCDKEIQKIILKDKIEKELTEKFSSLHTDIQGDDIPTCICEKSLADKVEKGCLRCAQNLGGIVVPSSGVLGEIAAFAVNAWKTTEIAAATELAKQAGAAAGKIAGEAMGVKTIIRIFEKIFSIDKLKGTTLKSFFTTTRYNDVKTIASVIDTEMNTSCVLNSFGNHAICGLRTKLDLVAKPGQVMVIQKDAITRMITDVVHKAEITAEAAKTQVAASKTAAAIKTNIEAIEAATTPYYTPIIASIVAVVVIILIMVIIYLILRYRRKKKMKKKLQYIKLLEV
;
A
#
# COMPACT_ATOMS: atom_id res chain seq x y z
N MET A 1 73.51 55.57 -10.39
CA MET A 1 72.33 55.07 -11.14
C MET A 1 72.84 54.04 -12.14
N SER A 2 72.63 52.76 -11.88
CA SER A 2 73.11 51.69 -12.73
C SER A 2 72.20 51.53 -13.96
N ASN A 3 72.74 51.79 -15.14
CA ASN A 3 72.04 51.73 -16.44
C ASN A 3 71.91 50.27 -16.90
N TYR A 4 71.03 49.50 -16.25
CA TYR A 4 70.71 48.10 -16.62
C TYR A 4 69.47 47.99 -17.53
N ASP A 5 68.76 49.07 -17.79
CA ASP A 5 67.53 49.08 -18.61
C ASP A 5 67.77 48.88 -20.12
N ASN A 6 69.02 48.98 -20.57
CA ASN A 6 69.40 48.91 -21.99
C ASN A 6 70.21 47.67 -22.37
N ASP A 7 70.39 46.72 -21.45
CA ASP A 7 71.07 45.46 -21.76
C ASP A 7 70.10 44.52 -22.53
N PRO A 8 70.41 44.15 -23.79
CA PRO A 8 69.54 43.33 -24.62
C PRO A 8 69.30 41.92 -24.04
N GLU A 9 70.24 41.35 -23.29
CA GLU A 9 70.05 40.06 -22.63
C GLU A 9 69.02 40.16 -21.50
N MET A 10 69.14 41.21 -20.66
CA MET A 10 68.24 41.44 -19.52
C MET A 10 66.79 41.67 -19.97
N LYS A 11 66.59 42.38 -21.10
CA LYS A 11 65.26 42.58 -21.71
C LYS A 11 64.62 41.29 -22.18
N SER A 12 65.41 40.39 -22.79
CA SER A 12 64.88 39.10 -23.29
C SER A 12 64.40 38.20 -22.15
N VAL A 13 65.17 38.15 -21.05
CA VAL A 13 64.83 37.36 -19.86
C VAL A 13 63.59 37.92 -19.19
N MET A 14 63.50 39.24 -19.01
CA MET A 14 62.30 39.89 -18.47
C MET A 14 61.05 39.57 -19.29
N GLN A 15 61.15 39.61 -20.63
CA GLN A 15 60.01 39.36 -21.51
C GLN A 15 59.57 37.89 -21.46
N GLN A 16 60.52 36.95 -21.39
CA GLN A 16 60.23 35.52 -21.26
C GLN A 16 59.61 35.18 -19.90
N PHE A 17 60.04 35.83 -18.82
CA PHE A 17 59.39 35.72 -17.51
C PHE A 17 57.97 36.29 -17.54
N HIS A 18 57.77 37.41 -18.25
CA HIS A 18 56.46 38.05 -18.36
C HIS A 18 55.47 37.19 -19.16
N ASP A 19 55.92 36.56 -20.25
CA ASP A 19 55.10 35.65 -21.05
C ASP A 19 54.75 34.37 -20.28
N CYS A 20 55.73 33.79 -19.58
CA CYS A 20 55.53 32.57 -18.78
C CYS A 20 54.60 32.80 -17.57
N THR A 21 54.72 33.97 -16.91
CA THR A 21 53.80 34.35 -15.83
C THR A 21 52.39 34.62 -16.36
N THR A 22 52.25 35.34 -17.48
CA THR A 22 50.95 35.61 -18.11
C THR A 22 50.21 34.31 -18.49
N GLN A 23 50.95 33.32 -19.03
CA GLN A 23 50.37 32.03 -19.40
C GLN A 23 49.89 31.22 -18.18
N ARG A 24 50.65 31.23 -17.07
CA ARG A 24 50.22 30.58 -15.82
C ARG A 24 48.98 31.24 -15.22
N PHE A 25 48.86 32.57 -15.28
CA PHE A 25 47.68 33.26 -14.78
C PHE A 25 46.42 32.90 -15.58
N GLN A 26 46.53 32.80 -16.91
CA GLN A 26 45.42 32.36 -17.76
C GLN A 26 44.99 30.91 -17.46
N GLU A 27 45.94 29.97 -17.35
CA GLU A 27 45.62 28.58 -16.98
C GLU A 27 45.02 28.47 -15.56
N TYR A 28 45.44 29.33 -14.63
CA TYR A 28 44.89 29.33 -13.29
C TYR A 28 43.45 29.86 -13.28
N ASP A 29 43.16 30.94 -14.01
CA ASP A 29 41.82 31.51 -14.13
C ASP A 29 40.85 30.56 -14.84
N GLU A 30 41.27 29.88 -15.91
CA GLU A 30 40.44 28.89 -16.61
C GLU A 30 40.05 27.72 -15.68
N ARG A 31 41.01 27.18 -14.92
CA ARG A 31 40.72 26.13 -13.92
C ARG A 31 39.81 26.62 -12.80
N LEU A 32 39.96 27.88 -12.39
CA LEU A 32 39.12 28.47 -11.35
C LEU A 32 37.68 28.64 -11.82
N GLN A 33 37.49 29.07 -13.07
CA GLN A 33 36.16 29.19 -13.69
C GLN A 33 35.49 27.83 -13.86
N GLU A 34 36.21 26.82 -14.38
CA GLU A 34 35.67 25.47 -14.56
C GLU A 34 35.20 24.86 -13.24
N LYS A 35 36.00 24.97 -12.17
CA LYS A 35 35.62 24.46 -10.84
C LYS A 35 34.45 25.22 -10.24
N ARG A 36 34.35 26.53 -10.44
CA ARG A 36 33.18 27.32 -9.99
C ARG A 36 31.91 26.89 -10.73
N GLN A 37 32.00 26.59 -12.01
CA GLN A 37 30.86 26.17 -12.83
C GLN A 37 30.35 24.79 -12.42
N ILE A 38 31.25 23.82 -12.19
CA ILE A 38 30.90 22.50 -11.67
C ILE A 38 30.22 22.59 -10.30
N CYS A 39 30.71 23.45 -9.40
CA CYS A 39 30.09 23.64 -8.10
C CYS A 39 28.69 24.28 -8.21
N LYS A 40 28.51 25.28 -9.10
CA LYS A 40 27.21 25.90 -9.36
C LYS A 40 26.19 24.91 -9.89
N ASP A 41 26.56 24.14 -10.93
CA ASP A 41 25.66 23.15 -11.54
C ASP A 41 25.25 22.05 -10.55
N LYS A 42 26.18 21.63 -9.69
CA LYS A 42 25.91 20.64 -8.65
C LYS A 42 24.97 21.21 -7.57
N CYS A 43 25.17 22.47 -7.18
CA CYS A 43 24.33 23.14 -6.20
C CYS A 43 22.92 23.39 -6.75
N ASP A 44 22.78 23.90 -7.98
CA ASP A 44 21.48 24.13 -8.62
C ASP A 44 20.71 22.83 -8.81
N LYS A 45 21.39 21.72 -9.14
CA LYS A 45 20.77 20.40 -9.25
C LYS A 45 20.27 19.86 -7.91
N GLU A 46 21.05 20.04 -6.84
CA GLU A 46 20.65 19.65 -5.48
C GLU A 46 19.49 20.53 -4.98
N ILE A 47 19.55 21.85 -5.20
CA ILE A 47 18.50 22.80 -4.82
C ILE A 47 17.20 22.50 -5.58
N GLN A 48 17.26 22.25 -6.90
CA GLN A 48 16.07 21.87 -7.65
C GLN A 48 15.46 20.55 -7.14
N LYS A 49 16.31 19.57 -6.78
CA LYS A 49 15.84 18.30 -6.23
C LYS A 49 15.20 18.48 -4.86
N ILE A 50 15.74 19.37 -4.02
CA ILE A 50 15.17 19.72 -2.71
C ILE A 50 13.83 20.45 -2.89
N ILE A 51 13.75 21.46 -3.76
CA ILE A 51 12.51 22.21 -4.03
C ILE A 51 11.40 21.30 -4.58
N LEU A 52 11.74 20.39 -5.51
CA LEU A 52 10.78 19.40 -6.03
C LEU A 52 10.29 18.46 -4.92
N LYS A 53 11.19 17.99 -4.05
CA LYS A 53 10.84 17.13 -2.93
C LYS A 53 9.93 17.83 -1.93
N ASP A 54 10.27 19.06 -1.55
CA ASP A 54 9.53 19.86 -0.56
C ASP A 54 8.14 20.25 -1.09
N LYS A 55 8.03 20.54 -2.39
CA LYS A 55 6.75 20.86 -3.03
C LYS A 55 5.82 19.64 -3.11
N ILE A 56 6.36 18.47 -3.43
CA ILE A 56 5.59 17.22 -3.45
C ILE A 56 5.14 16.85 -2.03
N GLU A 57 6.03 16.92 -1.03
CA GLU A 57 5.69 16.62 0.37
C GLU A 57 4.56 17.55 0.86
N LYS A 58 4.68 18.86 0.63
CA LYS A 58 3.67 19.84 1.07
C LYS A 58 2.30 19.63 0.41
N GLU A 59 2.26 19.34 -0.88
CA GLU A 59 1.00 19.05 -1.59
C GLU A 59 0.39 17.71 -1.15
N LEU A 60 1.22 16.69 -0.86
CA LEU A 60 0.74 15.41 -0.34
C LEU A 60 0.10 15.57 1.05
N THR A 61 0.74 16.31 1.96
CA THR A 61 0.22 16.52 3.32
C THR A 61 -1.13 17.27 3.30
N GLU A 62 -1.27 18.28 2.44
CA GLU A 62 -2.49 19.09 2.32
C GLU A 62 -3.66 18.28 1.72
N LYS A 63 -3.37 17.40 0.75
CA LYS A 63 -4.37 16.50 0.14
C LYS A 63 -4.77 15.34 1.06
N PHE A 64 -3.82 14.74 1.79
CA PHE A 64 -4.15 13.72 2.79
C PHE A 64 -4.99 14.28 3.95
N SER A 65 -4.74 15.53 4.34
CA SER A 65 -5.52 16.19 5.40
C SER A 65 -6.96 16.50 4.97
N SER A 66 -7.21 16.78 3.68
CA SER A 66 -8.55 17.03 3.15
C SER A 66 -9.33 15.76 2.80
N LEU A 67 -8.66 14.65 2.49
CA LEU A 67 -9.31 13.35 2.27
C LEU A 67 -9.75 12.66 3.58
N HIS A 68 -9.19 13.06 4.73
CA HIS A 68 -9.59 12.48 6.02
C HIS A 68 -10.97 12.95 6.52
N THR A 69 -11.60 13.92 5.85
CA THR A 69 -12.90 14.48 6.24
C THR A 69 -14.10 13.96 5.46
N ASP A 70 -13.92 13.24 4.35
CA ASP A 70 -15.02 12.90 3.42
C ASP A 70 -15.18 11.38 3.13
N ILE A 71 -15.05 10.52 4.14
CA ILE A 71 -15.57 9.15 4.04
C ILE A 71 -16.92 9.09 4.78
N GLN A 72 -17.98 9.53 4.11
CA GLN A 72 -19.35 9.14 4.50
C GLN A 72 -19.60 7.69 4.08
N GLY A 73 -20.15 6.91 5.00
CA GLY A 73 -20.20 5.44 4.96
C GLY A 73 -21.22 4.81 4.01
N ASP A 74 -21.65 5.49 2.95
CA ASP A 74 -22.86 5.08 2.21
C ASP A 74 -22.61 4.41 0.84
N ASP A 75 -21.39 4.39 0.30
CA ASP A 75 -21.11 3.82 -1.04
C ASP A 75 -20.38 2.47 -1.01
N ILE A 76 -20.94 1.46 -0.33
CA ILE A 76 -20.50 0.06 -0.47
C ILE A 76 -21.47 -0.71 -1.38
N PRO A 77 -21.06 -1.17 -2.57
CA PRO A 77 -21.86 -2.11 -3.36
C PRO A 77 -21.90 -3.45 -2.64
N THR A 78 -23.09 -3.86 -2.19
CA THR A 78 -23.37 -5.17 -1.62
C THR A 78 -23.22 -6.27 -2.68
N CYS A 79 -22.09 -6.97 -2.72
CA CYS A 79 -21.95 -8.20 -3.50
C CYS A 79 -22.81 -9.32 -2.87
N ILE A 80 -23.90 -9.66 -3.55
CA ILE A 80 -24.79 -10.78 -3.25
C ILE A 80 -24.25 -12.03 -3.94
N CYS A 81 -23.82 -13.03 -3.17
CA CYS A 81 -23.57 -14.38 -3.68
C CYS A 81 -24.65 -15.33 -3.15
N GLU A 82 -25.61 -15.66 -4.01
CA GLU A 82 -26.66 -16.63 -3.74
C GLU A 82 -26.25 -18.04 -4.22
N LYS A 83 -26.31 -18.97 -3.26
CA LYS A 83 -26.32 -20.45 -3.30
C LYS A 83 -25.82 -21.21 -4.57
N SER A 84 -24.76 -22.01 -4.37
CA SER A 84 -24.77 -23.43 -4.76
C SER A 84 -23.79 -24.26 -3.92
N LEU A 85 -24.33 -25.33 -3.36
CA LEU A 85 -23.81 -26.45 -2.57
C LEU A 85 -22.29 -26.78 -2.67
N ALA A 86 -21.60 -26.54 -1.55
CA ALA A 86 -20.67 -27.37 -0.77
C ALA A 86 -19.69 -28.40 -1.38
N ASP A 87 -19.72 -28.78 -2.66
CA ASP A 87 -18.83 -29.87 -3.17
C ASP A 87 -17.81 -29.39 -4.23
N LYS A 88 -17.76 -28.08 -4.47
CA LYS A 88 -16.80 -27.44 -5.40
C LYS A 88 -15.86 -26.43 -4.75
N VAL A 89 -15.98 -26.21 -3.44
CA VAL A 89 -15.26 -25.12 -2.75
C VAL A 89 -13.76 -25.38 -2.68
N GLU A 90 -13.32 -26.64 -2.70
CA GLU A 90 -11.89 -26.97 -2.66
C GLU A 90 -11.19 -26.72 -4.02
N LYS A 91 -11.90 -26.80 -5.16
CA LYS A 91 -11.37 -26.40 -6.48
C LYS A 91 -11.70 -24.96 -6.88
N GLY A 92 -12.76 -24.37 -6.31
CA GLY A 92 -13.20 -22.99 -6.61
C GLY A 92 -12.41 -21.91 -5.87
N CYS A 93 -11.96 -22.19 -4.64
CA CYS A 93 -11.15 -21.25 -3.86
C CYS A 93 -9.72 -21.10 -4.45
N LEU A 94 -9.17 -22.17 -5.02
CA LEU A 94 -7.92 -22.13 -5.79
C LEU A 94 -8.05 -21.28 -7.07
N ARG A 95 -9.21 -21.31 -7.77
CA ARG A 95 -9.38 -20.55 -9.02
C ARG A 95 -9.65 -19.06 -8.86
N CYS A 96 -10.23 -18.62 -7.73
CA CYS A 96 -10.35 -17.19 -7.43
C CYS A 96 -9.01 -16.56 -7.03
N ALA A 97 -8.07 -17.34 -6.49
CA ALA A 97 -6.69 -16.92 -6.27
C ALA A 97 -5.83 -16.94 -7.56
N GLN A 98 -6.19 -17.76 -8.55
CA GLN A 98 -5.36 -18.01 -9.73
C GLN A 98 -5.68 -17.12 -10.95
N ASN A 99 -6.89 -16.54 -11.04
CA ASN A 99 -7.29 -15.66 -12.14
C ASN A 99 -7.08 -14.16 -11.88
N LEU A 100 -6.54 -13.79 -10.72
CA LEU A 100 -6.06 -12.44 -10.42
C LEU A 100 -4.57 -12.55 -10.08
N GLY A 101 -3.72 -12.80 -11.09
CA GLY A 101 -2.26 -12.66 -11.02
C GLY A 101 -1.60 -13.36 -9.82
N GLY A 102 -1.24 -14.64 -10.00
CA GLY A 102 -0.78 -15.53 -8.94
C GLY A 102 0.26 -14.96 -7.97
N ILE A 103 -0.12 -14.95 -6.68
CA ILE A 103 0.77 -15.06 -5.53
C ILE A 103 0.09 -16.06 -4.58
N VAL A 104 0.59 -17.29 -4.54
CA VAL A 104 0.12 -18.36 -3.65
C VAL A 104 1.16 -18.56 -2.55
N VAL A 105 1.00 -17.94 -1.38
CA VAL A 105 1.69 -18.31 -0.12
C VAL A 105 0.83 -17.92 1.10
N PRO A 106 0.80 -18.70 2.20
CA PRO A 106 -0.13 -18.54 3.31
C PRO A 106 0.00 -17.19 4.02
N SER A 107 -1.15 -16.55 4.27
CA SER A 107 -1.58 -15.64 5.37
C SER A 107 -0.64 -14.63 6.06
N SER A 108 0.64 -14.52 5.70
CA SER A 108 1.58 -13.49 6.16
C SER A 108 2.43 -12.91 5.03
N GLY A 109 2.48 -13.59 3.87
CA GLY A 109 3.26 -13.14 2.70
C GLY A 109 2.57 -12.07 1.84
N VAL A 110 1.23 -12.09 1.73
CA VAL A 110 0.49 -11.20 0.80
C VAL A 110 0.56 -9.72 1.21
N LEU A 111 0.55 -9.44 2.51
CA LEU A 111 0.79 -8.08 3.01
C LEU A 111 2.27 -7.69 2.88
N GLY A 112 3.18 -8.66 2.96
CA GLY A 112 4.61 -8.44 2.78
C GLY A 112 4.98 -8.09 1.34
N GLU A 113 4.42 -8.79 0.35
CA GLU A 113 4.73 -8.56 -1.07
C GLU A 113 3.99 -7.35 -1.65
N ILE A 114 2.74 -7.09 -1.30
CA ILE A 114 2.03 -5.89 -1.78
C ILE A 114 2.60 -4.62 -1.11
N ALA A 115 3.04 -4.70 0.15
CA ALA A 115 3.77 -3.60 0.79
C ALA A 115 5.19 -3.47 0.21
N ALA A 116 5.93 -4.56 0.00
CA ALA A 116 7.30 -4.48 -0.52
C ALA A 116 7.35 -4.02 -1.99
N PHE A 117 6.40 -4.41 -2.85
CA PHE A 117 6.46 -4.11 -4.27
C PHE A 117 6.11 -2.65 -4.60
N ALA A 118 5.31 -1.98 -3.76
CA ALA A 118 4.93 -0.58 -3.96
C ALA A 118 5.67 0.43 -3.07
N VAL A 119 6.18 0.02 -1.88
CA VAL A 119 6.68 0.96 -0.84
C VAL A 119 8.21 1.09 -0.81
N ASN A 120 8.97 0.19 -1.44
CA ASN A 120 10.43 0.14 -1.27
C ASN A 120 11.21 1.24 -2.00
N ALA A 121 10.56 2.09 -2.80
CA ALA A 121 11.23 3.16 -3.55
C ALA A 121 11.27 4.52 -2.83
N TRP A 122 10.34 4.79 -1.89
CA TRP A 122 10.22 6.10 -1.23
C TRP A 122 10.29 5.91 0.29
N LYS A 123 11.42 6.30 0.91
CA LYS A 123 11.52 6.41 2.36
C LYS A 123 10.69 7.61 2.84
N THR A 124 9.45 7.40 3.30
CA THR A 124 8.75 8.43 4.08
C THR A 124 7.90 7.79 5.17
N THR A 125 8.07 8.28 6.39
CA THR A 125 7.24 7.99 7.56
C THR A 125 5.74 8.16 7.29
N GLU A 126 5.39 9.00 6.31
CA GLU A 126 4.02 9.25 5.86
C GLU A 126 3.40 8.04 5.14
N ILE A 127 4.14 7.32 4.30
CA ILE A 127 3.63 6.10 3.66
C ILE A 127 3.42 5.00 4.72
N ALA A 128 4.29 4.95 5.72
CA ALA A 128 4.11 4.06 6.87
C ALA A 128 2.84 4.43 7.66
N ALA A 129 2.61 5.73 7.91
CA ALA A 129 1.40 6.19 8.58
C ALA A 129 0.12 5.89 7.76
N ALA A 130 0.13 6.12 6.45
CA ALA A 130 -0.99 5.79 5.56
C ALA A 130 -1.26 4.28 5.51
N THR A 131 -0.22 3.45 5.54
CA THR A 131 -0.34 1.99 5.59
C THR A 131 -0.93 1.52 6.92
N GLU A 132 -0.53 2.12 8.04
CA GLU A 132 -1.12 1.81 9.35
C GLU A 132 -2.58 2.22 9.44
N LEU A 133 -2.96 3.38 8.91
CA LEU A 133 -4.36 3.79 8.81
C LEU A 133 -5.19 2.82 7.94
N ALA A 134 -4.64 2.37 6.81
CA ALA A 134 -5.28 1.37 5.96
C ALA A 134 -5.48 0.03 6.69
N LYS A 135 -4.50 -0.42 7.48
CA LYS A 135 -4.62 -1.62 8.32
C LYS A 135 -5.67 -1.45 9.42
N GLN A 136 -5.74 -0.28 10.06
CA GLN A 136 -6.75 0.00 11.08
C GLN A 136 -8.16 0.00 10.50
N ALA A 137 -8.36 0.65 9.34
CA ALA A 137 -9.63 0.63 8.62
C ALA A 137 -10.01 -0.80 8.17
N GLY A 138 -9.03 -1.56 7.65
CA GLY A 138 -9.20 -2.97 7.32
C GLY A 138 -9.60 -3.82 8.52
N ALA A 139 -8.92 -3.66 9.66
CA ALA A 139 -9.22 -4.38 10.89
C ALA A 139 -10.63 -4.04 11.43
N ALA A 140 -11.04 -2.78 11.38
CA ALA A 140 -12.37 -2.36 11.77
C ALA A 140 -13.45 -2.99 10.87
N ALA A 141 -13.28 -2.90 9.55
CA ALA A 141 -14.19 -3.55 8.60
C ALA A 141 -14.21 -5.08 8.74
N GLY A 142 -13.05 -5.69 9.00
CA GLY A 142 -12.91 -7.11 9.27
C GLY A 142 -13.68 -7.54 10.52
N LYS A 143 -13.60 -6.77 11.62
CA LYS A 143 -14.35 -7.07 12.84
C LYS A 143 -15.86 -7.05 12.59
N ILE A 144 -16.38 -6.02 11.92
CA ILE A 144 -17.81 -5.90 11.59
C ILE A 144 -18.27 -7.08 10.72
N ALA A 145 -17.50 -7.41 9.68
CA ALA A 145 -17.83 -8.53 8.80
C ALA A 145 -17.75 -9.88 9.50
N GLY A 146 -16.78 -10.07 10.39
CA GLY A 146 -16.63 -11.27 11.22
C GLY A 146 -17.83 -11.48 12.14
N GLU A 147 -18.23 -10.43 12.87
CA GLU A 147 -19.41 -10.49 13.75
C GLU A 147 -20.70 -10.79 12.96
N ALA A 148 -20.90 -10.12 11.82
CA ALA A 148 -22.06 -10.37 10.95
C ALA A 148 -22.09 -11.81 10.42
N MET A 149 -20.92 -12.37 10.06
CA MET A 149 -20.81 -13.75 9.59
C MET A 149 -21.02 -14.77 10.72
N GLY A 150 -20.50 -14.50 11.93
CA GLY A 150 -20.74 -15.32 13.10
C GLY A 150 -22.24 -15.44 13.41
N VAL A 151 -22.95 -14.30 13.47
CA VAL A 151 -24.41 -14.25 13.63
C VAL A 151 -25.12 -15.04 12.51
N LYS A 152 -24.75 -14.81 11.25
CA LYS A 152 -25.33 -15.51 10.09
C LYS A 152 -25.13 -17.03 10.15
N THR A 153 -23.99 -17.49 10.66
CA THR A 153 -23.70 -18.92 10.83
C THR A 153 -24.56 -19.53 11.93
N ILE A 154 -24.68 -18.87 13.08
CA ILE A 154 -25.54 -19.34 14.18
C ILE A 154 -27.00 -19.43 13.73
N ILE A 155 -27.53 -18.39 13.09
CA ILE A 155 -28.90 -18.38 12.57
C ILE A 155 -29.12 -19.56 11.61
N ARG A 156 -28.19 -19.78 10.68
CA ARG A 156 -28.28 -20.89 9.73
C ARG A 156 -28.28 -22.24 10.43
N ILE A 157 -27.45 -22.42 11.45
CA ILE A 157 -27.39 -23.67 12.22
C ILE A 157 -28.72 -23.90 12.96
N PHE A 158 -29.25 -22.87 13.63
CA PHE A 158 -30.55 -22.98 14.30
C PHE A 158 -31.68 -23.33 13.34
N GLU A 159 -31.78 -22.64 12.20
CA GLU A 159 -32.84 -22.87 11.22
C GLU A 159 -32.72 -24.24 10.52
N LYS A 160 -31.50 -24.63 10.11
CA LYS A 160 -31.29 -25.82 9.26
C LYS A 160 -31.05 -27.09 10.03
N ILE A 161 -30.24 -27.03 11.08
CA ILE A 161 -29.86 -28.22 11.86
C ILE A 161 -30.89 -28.44 12.96
N PHE A 162 -31.30 -27.39 13.66
CA PHE A 162 -32.20 -27.50 14.81
C PHE A 162 -33.67 -27.25 14.48
N SER A 163 -33.97 -26.71 13.28
CA SER A 163 -35.32 -26.34 12.86
C SER A 163 -35.96 -25.25 13.72
N ILE A 164 -35.15 -24.43 14.37
CA ILE A 164 -35.57 -23.32 15.23
C ILE A 164 -35.53 -22.03 14.41
N ASP A 165 -36.66 -21.36 14.29
CA ASP A 165 -36.84 -20.11 13.56
C ASP A 165 -37.03 -18.89 14.49
N LYS A 166 -37.42 -19.15 15.74
CA LYS A 166 -37.72 -18.14 16.75
C LYS A 166 -37.12 -18.51 18.10
N LEU A 167 -36.72 -17.48 18.83
CA LEU A 167 -36.33 -17.56 20.25
C LEU A 167 -37.03 -16.43 21.00
N LYS A 168 -37.54 -16.72 22.20
CA LYS A 168 -38.25 -15.76 23.06
C LYS A 168 -39.43 -15.08 22.32
N GLY A 169 -40.10 -15.80 21.42
CA GLY A 169 -41.17 -15.26 20.58
C GLY A 169 -40.73 -14.27 19.50
N THR A 170 -39.43 -14.03 19.32
CA THR A 170 -38.85 -13.14 18.30
C THR A 170 -38.09 -13.93 17.24
N THR A 171 -37.91 -13.37 16.04
CA THR A 171 -37.08 -13.99 15.01
C THR A 171 -35.62 -14.04 15.46
N LEU A 172 -34.88 -15.06 15.05
CA LEU A 172 -33.45 -15.17 15.40
C LEU A 172 -32.66 -13.91 15.01
N LYS A 173 -32.98 -13.28 13.88
CA LYS A 173 -32.36 -12.02 13.46
C LYS A 173 -32.56 -10.92 14.50
N SER A 174 -33.76 -10.76 15.05
CA SER A 174 -34.06 -9.77 16.09
C SER A 174 -33.48 -10.14 17.45
N PHE A 175 -33.26 -11.42 17.72
CA PHE A 175 -32.64 -11.86 18.97
C PHE A 175 -31.15 -11.49 19.00
N PHE A 176 -30.43 -11.76 17.91
CA PHE A 176 -28.99 -11.51 17.81
C PHE A 176 -28.61 -10.04 17.55
N THR A 177 -29.56 -9.12 17.37
CA THR A 177 -29.25 -7.68 17.40
C THR A 177 -28.96 -7.19 18.82
N THR A 178 -29.65 -7.74 19.82
CA THR A 178 -29.48 -7.38 21.23
C THR A 178 -28.56 -8.34 22.00
N THR A 179 -28.52 -9.60 21.59
CA THR A 179 -27.74 -10.65 22.28
C THR A 179 -26.50 -10.99 21.47
N ARG A 180 -25.33 -10.96 22.13
CA ARG A 180 -24.07 -11.36 21.49
C ARG A 180 -24.12 -12.84 21.11
N TYR A 181 -23.70 -13.16 19.90
CA TYR A 181 -23.74 -14.53 19.38
C TYR A 181 -22.84 -15.49 20.17
N ASN A 182 -21.80 -14.99 20.84
CA ASN A 182 -20.87 -15.75 21.67
C ASN A 182 -21.29 -15.85 23.15
N ASP A 183 -22.45 -15.32 23.53
CA ASP A 183 -22.97 -15.42 24.89
C ASP A 183 -23.69 -16.77 25.10
N VAL A 184 -22.86 -17.82 25.25
CA VAL A 184 -23.32 -19.20 25.45
C VAL A 184 -24.33 -19.30 26.60
N LYS A 185 -24.07 -18.62 27.72
CA LYS A 185 -24.89 -18.70 28.93
C LYS A 185 -26.29 -18.13 28.68
N THR A 186 -26.36 -16.94 28.07
CA THR A 186 -27.65 -16.29 27.78
C THR A 186 -28.46 -17.10 26.76
N ILE A 187 -27.81 -17.54 25.67
CA ILE A 187 -28.48 -18.34 24.63
C ILE A 187 -28.98 -19.67 25.21
N ALA A 188 -28.14 -20.37 25.97
CA ALA A 188 -28.51 -21.65 26.60
C ALA A 188 -29.67 -21.47 27.59
N SER A 189 -29.66 -20.40 28.40
CA SER A 189 -30.74 -20.13 29.35
C SER A 189 -32.07 -19.82 28.67
N VAL A 190 -32.05 -19.10 27.54
CA VAL A 190 -33.27 -18.81 26.76
C VAL A 190 -33.85 -20.10 26.19
N ILE A 191 -33.01 -20.94 25.59
CA ILE A 191 -33.45 -22.23 25.03
C ILE A 191 -33.98 -23.15 26.13
N ASP A 192 -33.31 -23.24 27.28
CA ASP A 192 -33.77 -24.04 28.42
C ASP A 192 -35.15 -23.59 28.91
N THR A 193 -35.34 -22.28 29.06
CA THR A 193 -36.62 -21.69 29.50
C THR A 193 -37.73 -21.95 28.49
N GLU A 194 -37.44 -21.74 27.20
CA GLU A 194 -38.41 -21.91 26.12
C GLU A 194 -38.76 -23.39 25.91
N MET A 195 -37.79 -24.30 26.12
CA MET A 195 -38.02 -25.74 26.09
C MET A 195 -38.82 -26.22 27.32
N ASN A 196 -38.59 -25.66 28.51
CA ASN A 196 -39.38 -26.00 29.70
C ASN A 196 -40.82 -25.51 29.63
N THR A 197 -41.04 -24.34 29.02
CA THR A 197 -42.38 -23.73 28.88
C THR A 197 -43.17 -24.34 27.73
N SER A 198 -42.54 -24.61 26.59
CA SER A 198 -43.24 -25.04 25.36
C SER A 198 -43.39 -26.55 25.25
N CYS A 199 -42.57 -27.33 25.96
CA CYS A 199 -42.52 -28.79 25.79
C CYS A 199 -43.12 -29.52 26.99
N VAL A 200 -44.45 -29.65 26.99
CA VAL A 200 -45.20 -30.50 27.93
C VAL A 200 -44.89 -31.98 27.66
N LEU A 201 -44.91 -32.80 28.71
CA LEU A 201 -44.42 -34.20 28.80
C LEU A 201 -44.82 -35.16 27.65
N ASN A 202 -45.83 -34.86 26.84
CA ASN A 202 -46.29 -35.72 25.72
C ASN A 202 -46.44 -35.01 24.36
N SER A 203 -46.11 -33.72 24.25
CA SER A 203 -46.24 -32.98 22.98
C SER A 203 -44.88 -32.82 22.29
N PHE A 204 -44.38 -33.90 21.70
CA PHE A 204 -43.22 -33.87 20.81
C PHE A 204 -43.54 -33.26 19.43
N GLY A 205 -44.80 -32.92 19.15
CA GLY A 205 -45.28 -32.65 17.79
C GLY A 205 -45.37 -31.17 17.35
N ASN A 206 -45.57 -30.21 18.26
CA ASN A 206 -46.08 -28.89 17.85
C ASN A 206 -45.09 -27.71 17.89
N HIS A 207 -43.98 -27.82 18.64
CA HIS A 207 -42.95 -26.77 18.68
C HIS A 207 -41.59 -27.34 18.30
N ALA A 208 -40.92 -26.72 17.32
CA ALA A 208 -39.63 -27.19 16.81
C ALA A 208 -38.54 -27.29 17.90
N ILE A 209 -38.63 -26.43 18.93
CA ILE A 209 -37.72 -26.46 20.08
C ILE A 209 -37.84 -27.74 20.90
N CYS A 210 -38.99 -28.43 20.90
CA CYS A 210 -39.16 -29.71 21.58
C CYS A 210 -38.43 -30.85 20.87
N GLY A 211 -38.21 -30.72 19.56
CA GLY A 211 -37.34 -31.60 18.78
C GLY A 211 -35.87 -31.55 19.22
N LEU A 212 -35.46 -30.56 20.03
CA LEU A 212 -34.13 -30.58 20.64
C LEU A 212 -33.98 -31.71 21.67
N ARG A 213 -35.04 -32.10 22.39
CA ARG A 213 -34.93 -33.17 23.41
C ARG A 213 -34.50 -34.50 22.80
N THR A 214 -34.97 -34.81 21.60
CA THR A 214 -34.54 -36.01 20.86
C THR A 214 -33.14 -35.84 20.28
N LYS A 215 -32.81 -34.67 19.71
CA LYS A 215 -31.48 -34.39 19.15
C LYS A 215 -30.35 -34.34 20.20
N LEU A 216 -30.69 -33.98 21.44
CA LEU A 216 -29.75 -33.87 22.57
C LEU A 216 -29.74 -35.13 23.45
N ASP A 217 -30.42 -36.20 23.03
CA ASP A 217 -30.55 -37.45 23.81
C ASP A 217 -31.03 -37.23 25.25
N LEU A 218 -31.93 -36.26 25.46
CA LEU A 218 -32.52 -35.95 26.76
C LEU A 218 -33.69 -36.88 27.14
N VAL A 219 -34.01 -37.84 26.27
CA VAL A 219 -35.03 -38.85 26.52
C VAL A 219 -34.40 -39.95 27.38
N ALA A 220 -35.02 -40.27 28.51
CA ALA A 220 -34.56 -41.31 29.41
C ALA A 220 -34.49 -42.67 28.69
N LYS A 221 -33.28 -43.21 28.55
CA LYS A 221 -33.04 -44.56 28.02
C LYS A 221 -32.74 -45.50 29.19
N PRO A 222 -33.43 -46.66 29.31
CA PRO A 222 -33.16 -47.62 30.37
C PRO A 222 -31.67 -48.04 30.40
N GLY A 223 -31.03 -47.97 31.57
CA GLY A 223 -29.63 -48.35 31.75
C GLY A 223 -28.58 -47.28 31.44
N GLN A 224 -28.97 -46.06 31.05
CA GLN A 224 -28.05 -44.94 30.84
C GLN A 224 -28.13 -43.89 31.96
N VAL A 225 -27.03 -43.19 32.18
CA VAL A 225 -26.97 -42.06 33.12
C VAL A 225 -27.84 -40.92 32.60
N MET A 226 -28.67 -40.34 33.47
CA MET A 226 -29.54 -39.23 33.13
C MET A 226 -28.71 -38.00 32.74
N VAL A 227 -28.96 -37.46 31.55
CA VAL A 227 -28.31 -36.23 31.08
C VAL A 227 -29.08 -35.01 31.60
N ILE A 228 -28.39 -34.09 32.26
CA ILE A 228 -28.97 -32.82 32.71
C ILE A 228 -29.24 -31.95 31.49
N GLN A 229 -30.51 -31.57 31.28
CA GLN A 229 -30.97 -30.76 30.15
C GLN A 229 -30.11 -29.52 29.92
N LYS A 230 -29.88 -28.75 30.98
CA LYS A 230 -29.11 -27.50 30.94
C LYS A 230 -27.67 -27.72 30.48
N ASP A 231 -27.05 -28.82 30.87
CA ASP A 231 -25.67 -29.14 30.47
C ASP A 231 -25.60 -29.55 29.00
N ALA A 232 -26.57 -30.33 28.52
CA ALA A 232 -26.63 -30.73 27.11
C ALA A 232 -26.85 -29.51 26.19
N ILE A 233 -27.76 -28.60 26.58
CA ILE A 233 -27.99 -27.35 25.85
C ILE A 233 -26.70 -26.52 25.83
N THR A 234 -26.05 -26.37 26.99
CA THR A 234 -24.81 -25.59 27.08
C THR A 234 -23.73 -26.16 26.17
N ARG A 235 -23.52 -27.48 26.15
CA ARG A 235 -22.55 -28.13 25.24
C ARG A 235 -22.88 -27.91 23.77
N MET A 236 -24.14 -28.07 23.38
CA MET A 236 -24.59 -27.80 22.02
C MET A 236 -24.30 -26.36 21.62
N ILE A 237 -24.68 -25.39 22.46
CA ILE A 237 -24.46 -23.97 22.15
C ILE A 237 -22.97 -23.66 22.09
N THR A 238 -22.13 -24.23 22.95
CA THR A 238 -20.68 -24.10 22.83
C THR A 238 -20.15 -24.59 21.48
N ASP A 239 -20.62 -25.73 20.96
CA ASP A 239 -20.21 -26.23 19.63
C ASP A 239 -20.69 -25.31 18.50
N VAL A 240 -21.92 -24.80 18.59
CA VAL A 240 -22.48 -23.85 17.62
C VAL A 240 -21.70 -22.54 17.62
N VAL A 241 -21.37 -22.00 18.81
CA VAL A 241 -20.57 -20.78 18.97
C VAL A 241 -19.17 -21.00 18.43
N HIS A 242 -18.53 -22.13 18.74
CA HIS A 242 -17.20 -22.45 18.22
C HIS A 242 -17.17 -22.50 16.69
N LYS A 243 -18.17 -23.14 16.04
CA LYS A 243 -18.31 -23.12 14.57
C LYS A 243 -18.52 -21.71 14.03
N ALA A 244 -19.31 -20.90 14.73
CA ALA A 244 -19.54 -19.51 14.34
C ALA A 244 -18.27 -18.67 14.47
N GLU A 245 -17.49 -18.85 15.54
CA GLU A 245 -16.21 -18.18 15.76
C GLU A 245 -15.19 -18.52 14.67
N ILE A 246 -15.11 -19.78 14.25
CA ILE A 246 -14.26 -20.18 13.10
C ILE A 246 -14.67 -19.40 11.85
N THR A 247 -15.97 -19.35 11.53
CA THR A 247 -16.45 -18.62 10.34
C THR A 247 -16.29 -17.10 10.47
N ALA A 248 -16.41 -16.57 11.69
CA ALA A 248 -16.23 -15.15 11.98
C ALA A 248 -14.78 -14.74 11.82
N GLU A 249 -13.83 -15.53 12.32
CA GLU A 249 -12.40 -15.24 12.20
C GLU A 249 -11.91 -15.37 10.74
N ALA A 250 -12.41 -16.36 10.00
CA ALA A 250 -12.15 -16.48 8.57
C ALA A 250 -12.66 -15.25 7.78
N ALA A 251 -13.88 -14.80 8.07
CA ALA A 251 -14.43 -13.60 7.42
C ALA A 251 -13.70 -12.32 7.84
N LYS A 252 -13.33 -12.20 9.12
CA LYS A 252 -12.57 -11.07 9.66
C LYS A 252 -11.22 -10.93 8.98
N THR A 253 -10.46 -12.01 8.88
CA THR A 253 -9.15 -12.02 8.23
C THR A 253 -9.24 -11.73 6.73
N GLN A 254 -10.21 -12.33 6.03
CA GLN A 254 -10.42 -12.09 4.60
C GLN A 254 -10.83 -10.64 4.29
N VAL A 255 -11.79 -10.09 5.04
CA VAL A 255 -12.27 -8.72 4.84
C VAL A 255 -11.22 -7.71 5.26
N ALA A 256 -10.50 -7.94 6.35
CA ALA A 256 -9.39 -7.07 6.74
C ALA A 256 -8.30 -7.03 5.67
N ALA A 257 -7.90 -8.17 5.13
CA ALA A 257 -6.89 -8.23 4.07
C ALA A 257 -7.37 -7.51 2.79
N SER A 258 -8.60 -7.79 2.33
CA SER A 258 -9.14 -7.17 1.11
C SER A 258 -9.33 -5.67 1.23
N LYS A 259 -9.85 -5.17 2.37
CA LYS A 259 -10.04 -3.73 2.60
C LYS A 259 -8.72 -2.99 2.78
N THR A 260 -7.75 -3.58 3.47
CA THR A 260 -6.40 -3.02 3.58
C THR A 260 -5.75 -2.91 2.20
N ALA A 261 -5.81 -3.98 1.39
CA ALA A 261 -5.25 -3.99 0.04
C ALA A 261 -5.93 -2.96 -0.88
N ALA A 262 -7.26 -2.84 -0.81
CA ALA A 262 -8.01 -1.85 -1.58
C ALA A 262 -7.60 -0.42 -1.19
N ALA A 263 -7.51 -0.11 0.10
CA ALA A 263 -7.11 1.21 0.59
C ALA A 263 -5.67 1.58 0.20
N ILE A 264 -4.74 0.61 0.25
CA ILE A 264 -3.37 0.83 -0.21
C ILE A 264 -3.35 1.10 -1.72
N LYS A 265 -4.08 0.31 -2.50
CA LYS A 265 -4.17 0.50 -3.96
C LYS A 265 -4.72 1.88 -4.33
N THR A 266 -5.82 2.32 -3.72
CA THR A 266 -6.40 3.65 -3.99
C THR A 266 -5.43 4.77 -3.64
N ASN A 267 -4.67 4.63 -2.55
CA ASN A 267 -3.65 5.61 -2.18
C ASN A 267 -2.51 5.66 -3.20
N ILE A 268 -2.06 4.51 -3.72
CA ILE A 268 -1.02 4.46 -4.77
C ILE A 268 -1.52 5.10 -6.06
N GLU A 269 -2.72 4.76 -6.51
CA GLU A 269 -3.32 5.35 -7.72
C GLU A 269 -3.48 6.87 -7.58
N ALA A 270 -3.85 7.36 -6.39
CA ALA A 270 -3.92 8.79 -6.11
C ALA A 270 -2.54 9.47 -6.18
N ILE A 271 -1.49 8.82 -5.66
CA ILE A 271 -0.11 9.32 -5.75
C ILE A 271 0.36 9.35 -7.21
N GLU A 272 0.08 8.30 -7.99
CA GLU A 272 0.43 8.25 -9.42
C GLU A 272 -0.31 9.33 -10.21
N ALA A 273 -1.60 9.53 -9.96
CA ALA A 273 -2.39 10.60 -10.58
C ALA A 273 -1.85 12.01 -10.22
N ALA A 274 -1.38 12.22 -8.99
CA ALA A 274 -0.80 13.49 -8.57
C ALA A 274 0.61 13.73 -9.15
N THR A 275 1.39 12.67 -9.39
CA THR A 275 2.80 12.77 -9.83
C THR A 275 2.96 12.76 -11.35
N THR A 276 2.07 12.08 -12.08
CA THR A 276 2.02 12.06 -13.56
C THR A 276 2.15 13.44 -14.25
N PRO A 277 1.49 14.53 -13.81
CA PRO A 277 1.61 15.84 -14.46
C PRO A 277 3.01 16.48 -14.32
N TYR A 278 3.84 16.03 -13.37
CA TYR A 278 5.18 16.57 -13.16
C TYR A 278 6.26 15.93 -14.04
N TYR A 279 6.03 14.74 -14.61
CA TYR A 279 7.03 14.11 -15.48
C TYR A 279 7.26 14.88 -16.78
N THR A 280 6.21 15.43 -17.39
CA THR A 280 6.30 16.15 -18.66
C THR A 280 7.16 17.42 -18.58
N PRO A 281 7.01 18.34 -17.59
CA PRO A 281 7.91 19.49 -17.46
C PRO A 281 9.33 19.07 -17.06
N ILE A 282 9.51 18.03 -16.25
CA ILE A 282 10.85 17.52 -15.89
C ILE A 282 11.58 17.02 -17.13
N ILE A 283 10.94 16.18 -17.95
CA ILE A 283 11.53 15.66 -19.19
C ILE A 283 11.83 16.81 -20.17
N ALA A 284 10.89 17.75 -20.35
CA ALA A 284 11.10 18.92 -21.21
C ALA A 284 12.30 19.77 -20.75
N SER A 285 12.48 19.94 -19.44
CA SER A 285 13.62 20.67 -18.88
C SER A 285 14.96 19.97 -19.17
N ILE A 286 15.01 18.64 -19.07
CA ILE A 286 16.21 17.84 -19.37
C ILE A 286 16.56 17.92 -20.85
N VAL A 287 15.56 17.77 -21.73
CA VAL A 287 15.76 17.89 -23.18
C VAL A 287 16.29 19.28 -23.54
N ALA A 288 15.74 20.35 -22.95
CA ALA A 288 16.21 21.71 -23.17
C ALA A 288 17.70 21.88 -22.78
N VAL A 289 18.12 21.35 -21.62
CA VAL A 289 19.52 21.39 -21.19
C VAL A 289 20.44 20.63 -22.16
N VAL A 290 20.03 19.45 -22.64
CA VAL A 290 20.80 18.66 -23.61
C VAL A 290 20.97 19.40 -24.94
N VAL A 291 19.93 20.08 -25.44
CA VAL A 291 20.00 20.88 -26.67
C VAL A 291 21.00 22.04 -26.53
N ILE A 292 20.99 22.74 -25.39
CA ILE A 292 21.95 23.83 -25.13
C ILE A 292 23.40 23.29 -25.14
N ILE A 293 23.64 22.15 -24.50
CA ILE A 293 24.97 21.51 -24.49
C ILE A 293 25.39 21.12 -25.92
N LEU A 294 24.50 20.55 -26.73
CA LEU A 294 24.80 20.20 -28.13
C LEU A 294 25.19 21.42 -28.97
N ILE A 295 24.47 22.54 -28.82
CA ILE A 295 24.80 23.78 -29.52
C ILE A 295 26.20 24.28 -29.13
N MET A 296 26.51 24.28 -27.82
CA MET A 296 27.84 24.67 -27.31
C MET A 296 28.95 23.79 -27.91
N VAL A 297 28.74 22.47 -27.99
CA VAL A 297 29.70 21.54 -28.60
C VAL A 297 29.88 21.81 -30.10
N ILE A 298 28.80 22.06 -30.85
CA ILE A 298 28.89 22.36 -32.29
C ILE A 298 29.66 23.66 -32.52
N ILE A 299 29.33 24.73 -31.80
CA ILE A 299 30.05 26.02 -31.90
C ILE A 299 31.52 25.84 -31.54
N TYR A 300 31.82 25.12 -30.46
CA TYR A 300 33.17 24.79 -30.05
C TYR A 300 33.96 24.05 -31.16
N LEU A 301 33.35 23.05 -31.80
CA LEU A 301 33.98 22.31 -32.90
C LEU A 301 34.24 23.21 -34.12
N ILE A 302 33.31 24.10 -34.48
CA ILE A 302 33.50 25.06 -35.58
C ILE A 302 34.65 26.02 -35.28
N LEU A 303 34.69 26.58 -34.07
CA LEU A 303 35.76 27.50 -33.63
C LEU A 303 37.11 26.80 -33.59
N ARG A 304 37.16 25.57 -33.06
CA ARG A 304 38.37 24.75 -33.03
C ARG A 304 38.88 24.40 -34.43
N TYR A 305 37.96 24.07 -35.34
CA TYR A 305 38.29 23.81 -36.75
C TYR A 305 38.87 25.06 -37.42
N ARG A 306 38.26 26.22 -37.22
CA ARG A 306 38.76 27.52 -37.73
C ARG A 306 40.14 27.86 -37.18
N ARG A 307 40.38 27.68 -35.87
CA ARG A 307 41.71 27.91 -35.26
C ARG A 307 42.77 27.01 -35.89
N LYS A 308 42.51 25.70 -36.03
CA LYS A 308 43.45 24.77 -36.69
C LYS A 308 43.74 25.16 -38.14
N LYS A 309 42.73 25.57 -38.92
CA LYS A 309 42.93 26.02 -40.31
C LYS A 309 43.78 27.29 -40.38
N LYS A 310 43.56 28.25 -39.48
CA LYS A 310 44.37 29.49 -39.40
C LYS A 310 45.84 29.18 -39.06
N MET A 311 46.09 28.26 -38.14
CA MET A 311 47.45 27.85 -37.77
C MET A 311 48.17 27.14 -38.93
N LYS A 312 47.50 26.24 -39.66
CA LYS A 312 48.06 25.58 -40.85
C LYS A 312 48.46 26.60 -41.94
N LYS A 313 47.63 27.61 -42.18
CA LYS A 313 47.95 28.69 -43.13
C LYS A 313 49.18 29.49 -42.69
N LYS A 314 49.26 29.89 -41.41
CA LYS A 314 50.43 30.60 -40.88
C LYS A 314 51.74 29.82 -41.08
N LEU A 315 51.70 28.51 -40.87
CA LEU A 315 52.87 27.63 -41.01
C LEU A 315 53.36 27.53 -42.46
N GLN A 316 52.44 27.62 -43.45
CA GLN A 316 52.81 27.70 -44.86
C GLN A 316 53.45 29.05 -45.23
N TYR A 317 52.96 30.17 -44.68
CA TYR A 317 53.55 31.48 -44.92
C TYR A 317 54.95 31.64 -44.32
N ILE A 318 55.19 31.10 -43.12
CA ILE A 318 56.53 31.11 -42.49
C ILE A 318 57.54 30.37 -43.38
N LYS A 319 57.17 29.18 -43.90
CA LYS A 319 58.03 28.39 -44.79
C LYS A 319 58.37 29.08 -46.12
N LEU A 320 57.52 29.99 -46.60
CA LEU A 320 57.76 30.73 -47.85
C LEU A 320 58.68 31.95 -47.66
N LEU A 321 58.86 32.43 -46.43
CA LEU A 321 59.70 33.58 -46.08
C LEU A 321 61.13 33.18 -45.65
N GLU A 322 61.39 31.88 -45.51
CA GLU A 322 62.67 31.32 -45.06
C GLU A 322 63.60 30.95 -46.24
N VAL A 323 63.26 31.41 -47.46
CA VAL A 323 64.05 31.32 -48.70
C VAL A 323 64.55 32.71 -49.08
#